data_AF-A0A1D8GE62-F1
#
_entry.id   AF-A0A1D8GE62-F1
#
_cell.length_a   1.000
_cell.length_b   1.000
_cell.length_c   1.000
_cell.angle_alpha   90.00
_cell.angle_beta   90.00
_cell.angle_gamma   90.00
#
_symmetry.space_group_name_H-M   'P 1'
#
loop_
_entity.id
_entity.type
_entity.pdbx_description
1 polymer ?
#
loop_
_entity_poly.entity_id
_entity_poly.type
_entity_poly.pdbx_seq_one_letter_code
_entity_poly.pdbx_strand_id
1 'polypeptide(L)'
;MEKRFLNQEIKQILEKLENGRKIQIEKELQIVNNPRTVGELLQELEKHIEEKSSLTTHFFKVIETLELEELFPYILNTIDKMDSSIFKEYAFQSLSAVSKDAEEVGKYVPSVLKVIEESTDYRVIYQGVVALYKMAKTHPQLESQLKEKRIFVNLSVIQDILSMLKHVDKWEPDFHKNSNVRTPLGDPDEFFAFASQFIAF
;
A
#
# COMPACT_ATOMS: atom_id res chain seq x y z
N MET A 1 -4.82 -18.41 2.32
CA MET A 1 -3.41 -18.29 1.90
C MET A 1 -2.79 -19.67 1.83
N GLU A 2 -2.08 -20.01 0.75
CA GLU A 2 -1.55 -21.37 0.54
C GLU A 2 -0.37 -21.68 1.48
N LYS A 3 -0.33 -22.90 2.03
CA LYS A 3 0.78 -23.37 2.89
C LYS A 3 2.14 -23.29 2.19
N ARG A 4 2.17 -23.45 0.86
CA ARG A 4 3.39 -23.36 0.06
C ARG A 4 3.96 -21.93 0.07
N PHE A 5 3.10 -20.94 -0.08
CA PHE A 5 3.48 -19.52 -0.07
C PHE A 5 4.03 -19.11 1.31
N LEU A 6 3.35 -19.49 2.39
CA LEU A 6 3.78 -19.17 3.75
C LEU A 6 5.17 -19.75 4.08
N ASN A 7 5.50 -20.92 3.55
CA ASN A 7 6.79 -21.57 3.76
C ASN A 7 7.89 -21.07 2.81
N GLN A 8 7.60 -20.13 1.91
CA GLN A 8 8.59 -19.61 0.98
C GLN A 8 9.66 -18.83 1.74
N GLU A 9 10.92 -19.17 1.47
CA GLU A 9 12.06 -18.48 2.09
C GLU A 9 12.24 -17.08 1.49
N ILE A 10 12.34 -16.08 2.35
CA ILE A 10 12.56 -14.69 1.94
C ILE A 10 13.87 -14.58 1.15
N LYS A 11 14.93 -15.26 1.58
CA LYS A 11 16.23 -15.26 0.90
C LYS A 11 16.15 -15.69 -0.56
N GLN A 12 15.33 -16.69 -0.90
CA GLN A 12 15.15 -17.15 -2.29
C GLN A 12 14.41 -16.11 -3.15
N ILE A 13 13.57 -15.28 -2.54
CA ILE A 13 12.92 -14.15 -3.22
C ILE A 13 13.98 -13.06 -3.48
N LEU A 14 14.81 -12.74 -2.48
CA LEU A 14 15.85 -11.71 -2.59
C LEU A 14 16.87 -11.98 -3.71
N GLU A 15 17.17 -13.25 -4.00
CA GLU A 15 18.08 -13.64 -5.07
C GLU A 15 17.61 -13.24 -6.47
N LYS A 16 16.30 -12.97 -6.63
CA LYS A 16 15.70 -12.53 -7.89
C LYS A 16 15.62 -11.02 -8.04
N LEU A 17 15.93 -10.27 -6.98
CA LEU A 17 15.84 -8.81 -6.97
C LEU A 17 17.12 -8.16 -7.51
N GLU A 18 16.99 -6.99 -8.11
CA GLU A 18 18.13 -6.16 -8.49
C GLU A 18 18.97 -5.77 -7.25
N ASN A 19 20.30 -5.68 -7.41
CA ASN A 19 21.23 -5.46 -6.30
C ASN A 19 20.90 -4.22 -5.44
N GLY A 20 20.43 -3.13 -6.03
CA GLY A 20 20.05 -1.93 -5.29
C GLY A 20 18.88 -2.18 -4.34
N ARG A 21 17.83 -2.84 -4.83
CA ARG A 21 16.65 -3.22 -4.04
C ARG A 21 17.02 -4.24 -2.96
N LYS A 22 17.88 -5.20 -3.29
CA LYS A 22 18.38 -6.21 -2.35
C LYS A 22 19.08 -5.58 -1.13
N ILE A 23 19.95 -4.59 -1.35
CA ILE A 23 20.64 -3.89 -0.24
C ILE A 23 19.62 -3.16 0.66
N GLN A 24 18.57 -2.57 0.08
CA GLN A 24 17.55 -1.85 0.83
C GLN A 24 16.72 -2.80 1.69
N ILE A 25 16.19 -3.88 1.12
CA ILE A 25 15.38 -4.86 1.88
C ILE A 25 16.21 -5.61 2.92
N GLU A 26 17.51 -5.87 2.69
CA GLU A 26 18.38 -6.47 3.72
C GLU A 26 18.51 -5.60 4.97
N LYS A 27 18.54 -4.26 4.83
CA LYS A 27 18.54 -3.35 5.99
C LYS A 27 17.22 -3.40 6.75
N GLU A 28 16.11 -3.40 6.03
CA GLU A 28 14.78 -3.50 6.65
C GLU A 28 14.60 -4.86 7.35
N LEU A 29 15.06 -5.96 6.75
CA LEU A 29 15.07 -7.29 7.35
C LEU A 29 15.88 -7.37 8.64
N GLN A 30 17.04 -6.70 8.70
CA GLN A 30 17.82 -6.62 9.94
C GLN A 30 17.05 -5.92 11.07
N ILE A 31 16.30 -4.86 10.75
CA ILE A 31 15.49 -4.12 11.73
C ILE A 31 14.34 -4.98 12.26
N VAL A 32 13.75 -5.82 11.40
CA VAL A 32 12.65 -6.73 11.78
C VAL A 32 13.13 -8.12 12.22
N ASN A 33 14.39 -8.26 12.64
CA ASN A 33 14.98 -9.50 13.16
C ASN A 33 15.05 -10.69 12.18
N ASN A 34 15.12 -10.42 10.88
CA ASN A 34 15.35 -11.39 9.80
C ASN A 34 14.40 -12.60 9.83
N PRO A 35 13.08 -12.41 9.60
CA PRO A 35 12.16 -13.51 9.40
C PRO A 35 12.67 -14.40 8.25
N ARG A 36 12.60 -15.72 8.42
CA ARG A 36 13.13 -16.69 7.44
C ARG A 36 12.15 -16.93 6.31
N THR A 37 10.87 -17.00 6.65
CA THR A 37 9.78 -17.30 5.72
C THR A 37 8.78 -16.16 5.65
N VAL A 38 7.96 -16.15 4.60
CA VAL A 38 6.84 -15.20 4.49
C VAL A 38 5.87 -15.38 5.66
N GLY A 39 5.61 -16.62 6.10
CA GLY A 39 4.74 -16.88 7.25
C GLY A 39 5.26 -16.27 8.55
N GLU A 40 6.56 -16.40 8.83
CA GLU A 40 7.19 -15.75 9.98
C GLU A 40 7.09 -14.22 9.91
N LEU A 41 7.32 -13.64 8.73
CA LEU A 41 7.18 -12.19 8.50
C LEU A 41 5.76 -11.71 8.83
N LEU A 42 4.74 -12.42 8.35
CA LEU A 42 3.34 -12.05 8.55
C LEU A 42 2.91 -12.20 10.02
N GLN A 43 3.35 -13.27 10.68
CA GLN A 43 3.05 -13.52 12.09
C GLN A 43 3.66 -12.44 12.99
N GLU A 44 4.92 -12.06 12.78
CA GLU A 44 5.56 -10.99 13.55
C GLU A 44 4.94 -9.62 13.24
N LEU A 45 4.52 -9.38 11.99
CA LEU A 45 3.77 -8.17 11.63
C LEU A 45 2.45 -8.07 12.42
N GLU A 46 1.63 -9.13 12.49
CA GLU A 46 0.38 -9.13 13.26
C GLU A 46 0.62 -8.78 14.73
N LYS A 47 1.61 -9.45 15.34
CA LYS A 47 2.00 -9.17 16.73
C LYS A 47 2.39 -7.70 16.93
N HIS A 48 3.19 -7.14 16.03
CA HIS A 48 3.64 -5.75 16.16
C HIS A 48 2.53 -4.72 15.88
N ILE A 49 1.55 -5.04 15.03
CA ILE A 49 0.33 -4.24 14.88
C ILE A 49 -0.44 -4.19 16.20
N GLU A 50 -0.64 -5.35 16.84
CA GLU A 50 -1.35 -5.44 18.14
C GLU A 50 -0.62 -4.67 19.25
N GLU A 51 0.71 -4.77 19.28
CA GLU A 51 1.58 -4.06 20.24
C GLU A 51 1.72 -2.56 19.93
N LYS A 52 1.19 -2.10 18.78
CA LYS A 52 1.38 -0.73 18.25
C LYS A 52 2.86 -0.33 18.16
N SER A 53 3.70 -1.29 17.81
CA SER A 53 5.14 -1.11 17.71
C SER A 53 5.53 -0.22 16.53
N SER A 54 6.54 0.64 16.70
CA SER A 54 7.12 1.42 15.61
C SER A 54 7.77 0.53 14.53
N LEU A 55 8.10 -0.72 14.85
CA LEU A 55 8.63 -1.69 13.89
C LEU A 55 7.63 -2.06 12.79
N THR A 56 6.32 -1.89 13.04
CA THR A 56 5.24 -2.20 12.10
C THR A 56 5.47 -1.59 10.71
N THR A 57 5.98 -0.36 10.64
CA THR A 57 6.24 0.32 9.36
C THR A 57 7.38 -0.34 8.58
N HIS A 58 8.38 -0.89 9.28
CA HIS A 58 9.49 -1.62 8.66
C HIS A 58 9.04 -2.95 8.06
N PHE A 59 8.11 -3.66 8.72
CA PHE A 59 7.49 -4.86 8.14
C PHE A 59 6.76 -4.55 6.82
N PHE A 60 6.02 -3.45 6.76
CA PHE A 60 5.36 -3.03 5.52
C PHE A 60 6.33 -2.67 4.40
N LYS A 61 7.48 -2.06 4.71
CA LYS A 61 8.54 -1.80 3.71
C LYS A 61 9.17 -3.08 3.17
N VAL A 62 9.37 -4.08 4.03
CA VAL A 62 9.83 -5.41 3.58
C VAL A 62 8.79 -5.97 2.60
N ILE A 63 7.51 -5.95 2.95
CA ILE A 63 6.41 -6.44 2.10
C ILE A 63 6.33 -5.69 0.77
N GLU A 64 6.42 -4.36 0.80
CA GLU A 64 6.44 -3.50 -0.39
C GLU A 64 7.51 -3.96 -1.38
N THR A 65 8.71 -4.25 -0.86
CA THR A 65 9.88 -4.59 -1.69
C THR A 65 9.85 -6.04 -2.18
N LEU A 66 9.11 -6.94 -1.52
CA LEU A 66 8.97 -8.34 -1.95
C LEU A 66 8.10 -8.47 -3.21
N GLU A 67 7.19 -7.52 -3.47
CA GLU A 67 6.32 -7.45 -4.67
C GLU A 67 5.57 -8.79 -4.96
N LEU A 68 5.15 -9.50 -3.91
CA LEU A 68 4.41 -10.77 -4.05
C LEU A 68 2.91 -10.49 -4.13
N GLU A 69 2.27 -10.92 -5.23
CA GLU A 69 0.84 -10.74 -5.46
C GLU A 69 -0.01 -11.44 -4.39
N GLU A 70 0.45 -12.56 -3.84
CA GLU A 70 -0.23 -13.34 -2.81
C GLU A 70 -0.35 -12.61 -1.47
N LEU A 71 0.42 -11.52 -1.25
CA LEU A 71 0.29 -10.65 -0.07
C LEU A 71 -0.90 -9.70 -0.19
N PHE A 72 -1.38 -9.41 -1.40
CA PHE A 72 -2.44 -8.44 -1.66
C PHE A 72 -3.68 -8.62 -0.77
N PRO A 73 -4.37 -9.79 -0.75
CA PRO A 73 -5.56 -9.98 0.08
C PRO A 73 -5.25 -9.88 1.57
N TYR A 74 -4.06 -10.30 1.99
CA TYR A 74 -3.65 -10.23 3.40
C TYR A 74 -3.50 -8.79 3.88
N ILE A 75 -2.81 -7.95 3.12
CA ILE A 75 -2.60 -6.55 3.50
C ILE A 75 -3.93 -5.81 3.61
N LEU A 76 -4.84 -6.01 2.65
CA LEU A 76 -6.17 -5.38 2.69
C LEU A 76 -7.01 -5.86 3.86
N ASN A 77 -6.99 -7.16 4.17
CA ASN A 77 -7.64 -7.71 5.38
C ASN A 77 -7.04 -7.16 6.68
N THR A 78 -5.80 -6.66 6.64
CA THR A 78 -5.09 -6.16 7.82
C THR A 78 -5.40 -4.68 8.08
N ILE A 79 -5.58 -3.87 7.02
CA ILE A 79 -5.88 -2.43 7.11
C ILE A 79 -7.15 -2.17 7.95
N ASP A 80 -8.19 -2.98 7.77
CA ASP A 80 -9.46 -2.84 8.50
C ASP A 80 -9.32 -3.09 10.01
N LYS A 81 -8.25 -3.77 10.45
CA LYS A 81 -7.98 -4.09 11.86
C LYS A 81 -7.11 -3.04 12.55
N MET A 82 -6.62 -2.04 11.83
CA MET A 82 -5.71 -1.04 12.37
C MET A 82 -6.46 0.20 12.85
N ASP A 83 -6.07 0.71 14.02
CA ASP A 83 -6.50 2.04 14.47
C ASP A 83 -5.56 3.15 14.00
N SER A 84 -4.27 2.83 13.81
CA SER A 84 -3.23 3.82 13.51
C SER A 84 -3.24 4.23 12.04
N SER A 85 -3.48 5.52 11.77
CA SER A 85 -3.41 6.09 10.41
C SER A 85 -2.04 5.87 9.77
N ILE A 86 -0.96 5.98 10.55
CA ILE A 86 0.40 5.73 10.05
C ILE A 86 0.53 4.29 9.55
N PHE A 87 0.00 3.31 10.29
CA PHE A 87 0.09 1.91 9.85
C PHE A 87 -0.79 1.65 8.62
N LYS A 88 -1.98 2.28 8.53
CA LYS A 88 -2.82 2.22 7.33
C LYS A 88 -2.12 2.79 6.11
N GLU A 89 -1.44 3.93 6.27
CA GLU A 89 -0.63 4.55 5.21
C GLU A 89 0.41 3.56 4.68
N TYR A 90 1.25 3.01 5.57
CA TYR A 90 2.30 2.05 5.20
C TYR A 90 1.73 0.74 4.63
N ALA A 91 0.59 0.27 5.14
CA ALA A 91 -0.07 -0.92 4.61
C ALA A 91 -0.54 -0.67 3.17
N PHE A 92 -1.19 0.46 2.87
CA PHE A 92 -1.55 0.80 1.49
C PHE A 92 -0.32 0.97 0.58
N GLN A 93 0.75 1.62 1.07
CA GLN A 93 2.00 1.73 0.31
C GLN A 93 2.56 0.35 -0.06
N SER A 94 2.48 -0.61 0.87
CA SER A 94 2.99 -1.97 0.67
C SER A 94 2.25 -2.78 -0.38
N LEU A 95 1.10 -2.31 -0.89
CA LEU A 95 0.41 -2.87 -2.05
C LEU A 95 1.16 -2.54 -3.35
N SER A 96 2.39 -3.02 -3.47
CA SER A 96 3.22 -2.86 -4.68
C SER A 96 2.76 -3.77 -5.81
N ALA A 97 2.33 -5.00 -5.49
CA ALA A 97 1.77 -5.97 -6.42
C ALA A 97 0.27 -6.19 -6.18
N VAL A 98 -0.53 -6.08 -7.25
CA VAL A 98 -1.98 -6.34 -7.22
C VAL A 98 -2.23 -7.78 -7.65
N SER A 99 -3.12 -8.50 -6.95
CA SER A 99 -3.52 -9.85 -7.33
C SER A 99 -3.98 -9.92 -8.79
N LYS A 100 -3.62 -10.98 -9.52
CA LYS A 100 -4.08 -11.22 -10.90
C LYS A 100 -5.55 -11.66 -11.00
N ASP A 101 -6.17 -12.04 -9.88
CA ASP A 101 -7.58 -12.43 -9.85
C ASP A 101 -8.46 -11.18 -9.69
N ALA A 102 -9.12 -10.78 -10.78
CA ALA A 102 -10.02 -9.62 -10.78
C ALA A 102 -11.21 -9.77 -9.82
N GLU A 103 -11.72 -10.99 -9.61
CA GLU A 103 -12.84 -11.23 -8.71
C GLU A 103 -12.37 -11.08 -7.24
N GLU A 104 -11.17 -11.54 -6.93
CA GLU A 104 -10.55 -11.31 -5.62
C GLU A 104 -10.33 -9.82 -5.37
N VAL A 105 -9.74 -9.09 -6.33
CA VAL A 105 -9.49 -7.65 -6.20
C VAL A 105 -10.81 -6.88 -6.04
N GLY A 106 -11.83 -7.22 -6.82
CA GLY A 106 -13.15 -6.56 -6.76
C GLY A 106 -13.82 -6.66 -5.38
N LYS A 107 -13.55 -7.72 -4.60
CA LYS A 107 -14.10 -7.87 -3.23
C LYS A 107 -13.57 -6.80 -2.27
N TYR A 108 -12.40 -6.24 -2.55
CA TYR A 108 -11.74 -5.26 -1.68
C TYR A 108 -12.02 -3.80 -2.03
N VAL A 109 -12.52 -3.50 -3.24
CA VAL A 109 -12.83 -2.13 -3.67
C VAL A 109 -13.76 -1.42 -2.67
N PRO A 110 -14.87 -2.03 -2.19
CA PRO A 110 -15.73 -1.39 -1.20
C PRO A 110 -15.04 -1.12 0.14
N SER A 111 -14.17 -2.02 0.61
CA SER A 111 -13.41 -1.83 1.85
C SER A 111 -12.45 -0.65 1.74
N VAL A 112 -11.72 -0.53 0.63
CA VAL A 112 -10.80 0.61 0.43
C VAL A 112 -11.57 1.92 0.35
N LEU A 113 -12.69 1.96 -0.37
CA LEU A 113 -13.57 3.13 -0.41
C LEU A 113 -14.08 3.52 0.98
N LYS A 114 -14.44 2.54 1.81
CA LYS A 114 -14.84 2.79 3.21
C LYS A 114 -13.71 3.39 4.04
N VAL A 115 -12.49 2.85 3.94
CA VAL A 115 -11.32 3.39 4.66
C VAL A 115 -11.03 4.84 4.25
N ILE A 116 -11.18 5.17 2.96
CA ILE A 116 -11.03 6.55 2.46
C ILE A 116 -12.10 7.46 3.07
N GLU A 117 -13.36 7.03 3.07
CA GLU A 117 -14.49 7.82 3.59
C GLU A 117 -14.39 8.08 5.10
N GLU A 118 -13.92 7.10 5.87
CA GLU A 118 -13.82 7.18 7.33
C GLU A 118 -12.53 7.90 7.80
N SER A 119 -11.55 8.09 6.91
CA SER A 119 -10.27 8.71 7.26
C SER A 119 -10.33 10.24 7.24
N THR A 120 -9.72 10.85 8.26
CA THR A 120 -9.40 12.29 8.25
C THR A 120 -7.92 12.56 7.95
N ASP A 121 -7.11 11.52 7.80
CA ASP A 121 -5.68 11.63 7.49
C ASP A 121 -5.49 11.66 5.97
N TYR A 122 -4.95 12.77 5.47
CA TYR A 122 -4.71 13.02 4.05
C TYR A 122 -3.78 11.99 3.40
N ARG A 123 -2.86 11.41 4.17
CA ARG A 123 -1.89 10.40 3.69
C ARG A 123 -2.59 9.07 3.45
N VAL A 124 -3.46 8.67 4.37
CA VAL A 124 -4.28 7.46 4.23
C VAL A 124 -5.23 7.59 3.05
N ILE A 125 -5.87 8.74 2.88
CA ILE A 125 -6.76 8.99 1.72
C ILE A 125 -5.97 8.91 0.43
N TYR A 126 -4.83 9.60 0.33
CA TYR A 126 -3.98 9.56 -0.86
C TYR A 126 -3.56 8.13 -1.19
N GLN A 127 -3.03 7.38 -0.22
CA GLN A 127 -2.56 6.00 -0.45
C GLN A 127 -3.72 5.04 -0.78
N GLY A 128 -4.91 5.26 -0.20
CA GLY A 128 -6.12 4.52 -0.56
C GLY A 128 -6.54 4.77 -2.02
N VAL A 129 -6.50 6.03 -2.47
CA VAL A 129 -6.75 6.38 -3.88
C VAL A 129 -5.70 5.75 -4.80
N VAL A 130 -4.42 5.79 -4.42
CA VAL A 130 -3.33 5.13 -5.16
C VAL A 130 -3.56 3.61 -5.24
N ALA A 131 -4.02 2.98 -4.16
CA ALA A 131 -4.37 1.55 -4.16
C ALA A 131 -5.51 1.27 -5.14
N LEU A 132 -6.60 2.04 -5.12
CA LEU A 132 -7.70 1.92 -6.08
C LEU A 132 -7.25 2.15 -7.53
N TYR A 133 -6.32 3.09 -7.76
CA TYR A 133 -5.73 3.32 -9.07
C TYR A 133 -4.95 2.11 -9.56
N LYS A 134 -4.10 1.50 -8.71
CA LYS A 134 -3.38 0.27 -9.05
C LYS A 134 -4.36 -0.87 -9.36
N MET A 135 -5.42 -1.04 -8.56
CA MET A 135 -6.45 -2.05 -8.79
C MET A 135 -7.16 -1.87 -10.14
N ALA A 136 -7.62 -0.66 -10.45
CA ALA A 136 -8.29 -0.35 -11.71
C ALA A 136 -7.34 -0.45 -12.92
N LYS A 137 -6.07 -0.06 -12.77
CA LYS A 137 -5.08 -0.18 -13.84
C LYS A 137 -4.77 -1.64 -14.18
N THR A 138 -4.68 -2.51 -13.17
CA THR A 138 -4.48 -3.96 -13.36
C THR A 138 -5.75 -4.62 -13.88
N HIS A 139 -6.92 -4.20 -13.41
CA HIS A 139 -8.24 -4.76 -13.76
C HIS A 139 -9.22 -3.66 -14.17
N PRO A 140 -9.16 -3.15 -15.41
CA PRO A 140 -9.98 -2.01 -15.86
C PRO A 140 -11.50 -2.18 -15.69
N GLN A 141 -11.99 -3.43 -15.71
CA GLN A 141 -13.39 -3.74 -15.45
C GLN A 141 -13.90 -3.28 -14.08
N LEU A 142 -13.00 -3.08 -13.10
CA LEU A 142 -13.34 -2.62 -11.75
C LEU A 142 -13.62 -1.11 -11.68
N GLU A 143 -13.31 -0.33 -12.73
CA GLU A 143 -13.63 1.12 -12.75
C GLU A 143 -15.11 1.41 -12.57
N SER A 144 -15.98 0.49 -13.02
CA SER A 144 -17.43 0.60 -12.83
C SER A 144 -17.81 0.65 -11.35
N GLN A 145 -17.16 -0.16 -10.51
CA GLN A 145 -17.41 -0.23 -9.06
C GLN A 145 -17.02 1.07 -8.34
N LEU A 146 -15.97 1.76 -8.81
CA LEU A 146 -15.57 3.04 -8.24
C LEU A 146 -16.69 4.08 -8.34
N LYS A 147 -17.49 4.05 -9.41
CA LYS A 147 -18.54 5.03 -9.68
C LYS A 147 -19.84 4.75 -8.91
N GLU A 148 -19.94 3.62 -8.23
CA GLU A 148 -21.16 3.22 -7.50
C GLU A 148 -21.39 4.05 -6.23
N LYS A 149 -20.32 4.64 -5.67
CA LYS A 149 -20.38 5.41 -4.43
C LYS A 149 -19.70 6.75 -4.59
N ARG A 150 -20.30 7.78 -3.99
CA ARG A 150 -19.68 9.10 -3.82
C ARG A 150 -19.26 9.31 -2.36
N ILE A 151 -17.98 9.60 -2.17
CA ILE A 151 -17.36 9.92 -0.89
C ILE A 151 -17.18 11.43 -0.81
N PHE A 152 -17.48 12.02 0.34
CA PHE A 152 -17.24 13.43 0.61
C PHE A 152 -15.98 13.56 1.47
N VAL A 153 -14.99 14.30 0.98
CA VAL A 153 -13.76 14.57 1.73
C VAL A 153 -13.72 16.04 2.08
N ASN A 154 -13.33 16.35 3.31
CA ASN A 154 -13.24 17.73 3.78
C ASN A 154 -12.22 18.55 2.96
N LEU A 155 -12.55 19.82 2.71
CA LEU A 155 -11.70 20.74 1.95
C LEU A 155 -10.28 20.88 2.52
N SER A 156 -10.13 20.87 3.85
CA SER A 156 -8.80 20.95 4.49
C SER A 156 -7.92 19.76 4.11
N VAL A 157 -8.50 18.56 4.08
CA VAL A 157 -7.78 17.33 3.72
C VAL A 157 -7.37 17.38 2.24
N ILE A 158 -8.24 17.90 1.37
CA ILE A 158 -7.94 18.10 -0.05
C ILE A 158 -6.76 19.06 -0.23
N GLN A 159 -6.72 20.15 0.55
CA GLN A 159 -5.61 21.12 0.53
C GLN A 159 -4.30 20.48 1.01
N ASP A 160 -4.35 19.63 2.04
CA ASP A 160 -3.17 18.90 2.52
C ASP A 160 -2.63 17.91 1.49
N ILE A 161 -3.50 17.16 0.79
CA ILE A 161 -3.11 16.30 -0.34
C ILE A 161 -2.44 17.12 -1.44
N LEU A 162 -3.05 18.24 -1.84
CA LEU A 162 -2.50 19.10 -2.88
C LEU A 162 -1.13 19.68 -2.49
N SER A 163 -0.98 20.08 -1.22
CA SER A 163 0.30 20.56 -0.68
C SER A 163 1.37 19.47 -0.70
N MET A 164 1.01 18.25 -0.29
CA MET A 164 1.91 17.09 -0.36
C MET A 164 2.32 16.80 -1.81
N LEU A 165 1.38 16.78 -2.75
CA LEU A 165 1.67 16.48 -4.16
C LEU A 165 2.59 17.50 -4.82
N LYS A 166 2.46 18.79 -4.47
CA LYS A 166 3.39 19.85 -4.91
C LYS A 166 4.82 19.70 -4.35
N HIS A 167 5.00 18.85 -3.35
CA HIS A 167 6.26 18.61 -2.66
C HIS A 167 6.58 17.10 -2.58
N VAL A 168 6.16 16.32 -3.58
CA VAL A 168 6.40 14.86 -3.68
C VAL A 168 7.88 14.52 -3.58
N ASP A 169 8.76 15.37 -4.09
CA ASP A 169 10.21 15.25 -4.00
C ASP A 169 10.75 15.19 -2.56
N LYS A 170 10.04 15.77 -1.60
CA LYS A 170 10.39 15.71 -0.17
C LYS A 170 9.84 14.48 0.53
N TRP A 171 8.93 13.78 -0.12
CA TRP A 171 8.07 12.75 0.46
C TRP A 171 8.35 11.35 -0.08
N GLU A 172 8.81 11.27 -1.32
CA GLU A 172 9.32 10.03 -1.90
C GLU A 172 10.53 9.53 -1.11
N PRO A 173 10.62 8.22 -0.79
CA PRO A 173 11.83 7.63 -0.26
C PRO A 173 13.03 7.98 -1.16
N ASP A 174 14.22 8.19 -0.60
CA ASP A 174 15.41 8.66 -1.34
C ASP A 174 15.76 7.80 -2.58
N PHE A 175 15.35 6.52 -2.59
CA PHE A 175 15.47 5.62 -3.73
C PHE A 175 14.62 6.06 -4.94
N HIS A 176 13.43 6.62 -4.73
CA HIS A 176 12.56 7.16 -5.78
C HIS A 176 13.05 8.52 -6.28
N LYS A 177 13.71 9.32 -5.43
CA LYS A 177 14.30 10.62 -5.85
C LYS A 177 15.33 10.47 -6.96
N ASN A 178 16.10 9.37 -6.93
CA ASN A 178 17.21 9.10 -7.85
C ASN A 178 16.95 7.94 -8.83
N SER A 179 15.72 7.44 -8.92
CA SER A 179 15.33 6.41 -9.89
C SER A 179 14.17 6.89 -10.76
N ASN A 180 13.95 6.25 -11.91
CA ASN A 180 12.78 6.51 -12.77
C ASN A 180 11.49 5.92 -12.20
N VAL A 181 11.52 5.35 -10.98
CA VAL A 181 10.36 4.76 -10.32
C VAL A 181 9.69 5.87 -9.51
N ARG A 182 8.64 6.48 -10.06
CA ARG A 182 7.82 7.49 -9.38
C ARG A 182 6.63 6.84 -8.70
N THR A 183 6.15 7.47 -7.63
CA THR A 183 4.86 7.12 -7.01
C THR A 183 3.75 7.30 -8.04
N PRO A 184 2.85 6.30 -8.23
CA PRO A 184 1.67 6.48 -9.07
C PRO A 184 0.82 7.64 -8.56
N LEU A 185 0.28 8.47 -9.46
CA LEU A 185 -0.49 9.68 -9.11
C LEU A 185 0.32 10.73 -8.31
N GLY A 186 1.62 10.84 -8.58
CA GLY A 186 2.45 11.91 -8.02
C GLY A 186 2.16 13.30 -8.60
N ASP A 187 1.44 13.38 -9.72
CA ASP A 187 0.95 14.64 -10.29
C ASP A 187 -0.44 15.00 -9.73
N PRO A 188 -0.66 16.23 -9.26
CA PRO A 188 -1.97 16.67 -8.76
C PRO A 188 -3.12 16.46 -9.75
N ASP A 189 -2.93 16.79 -11.03
CA ASP A 189 -4.02 16.74 -12.01
C ASP A 189 -4.40 15.28 -12.30
N GLU A 190 -3.41 14.38 -12.41
CA GLU A 190 -3.66 12.94 -12.52
C GLU A 190 -4.41 12.39 -11.30
N PHE A 191 -3.98 12.77 -10.09
CA PHE A 191 -4.63 12.35 -8.85
C PHE A 191 -6.10 12.78 -8.81
N PHE A 192 -6.37 14.08 -9.01
CA PHE A 192 -7.72 14.63 -8.93
C PHE A 192 -8.60 14.11 -10.07
N ALA A 193 -8.06 13.93 -11.28
CA ALA A 193 -8.80 13.32 -12.39
C ALA A 193 -9.28 11.92 -12.04
N PHE A 194 -8.40 11.06 -11.53
CA PHE A 194 -8.77 9.70 -11.14
C PHE A 194 -9.74 9.69 -9.94
N ALA A 195 -9.40 10.42 -8.87
CA ALA A 195 -10.18 10.45 -7.64
C ALA A 195 -11.58 11.06 -7.84
N SER A 196 -11.75 11.98 -8.79
CA SER A 196 -13.05 12.60 -9.12
C SER A 196 -14.12 11.61 -9.58
N GLN A 197 -13.76 10.35 -9.86
CA GLN A 197 -14.72 9.28 -10.15
C GLN A 197 -15.56 8.91 -8.92
N PHE A 198 -15.01 9.04 -7.71
CA PHE A 198 -15.64 8.58 -6.47
C PHE A 198 -15.54 9.57 -5.30
N ILE A 199 -14.67 10.60 -5.36
CA ILE A 199 -14.56 11.65 -4.34
C ILE A 199 -15.20 12.95 -4.84
N ALA A 200 -16.15 13.50 -4.08
CA ALA A 200 -16.63 14.86 -4.23
C ALA A 200 -15.68 15.82 -3.50
N PHE A 201 -15.11 16.76 -4.26
CA PHE A 201 -14.23 17.83 -3.78
C PHE A 201 -15.01 19.11 -3.52
#